data_AF-A0A954GUK6-F1
#
_entry.id   AF-A0A954GUK6-F1
#
_cell.length_a   1.000
_cell.length_b   1.000
_cell.length_c   1.000
_cell.angle_alpha   90.00
_cell.angle_beta   90.00
_cell.angle_gamma   90.00
#
_symmetry.space_group_name_H-M   'P 1'
#
loop_
_entity.id
_entity.type
_entity.pdbx_description
1 polymer ?
#
loop_
_entity_poly.entity_id
_entity_poly.type
_entity_poly.pdbx_seq_one_letter_code
_entity_poly.pdbx_strand_id
1 'polypeptide(L)' 'MIYGYDRRTVNEQGLREMQEVTFAMPANRIREVAAFLNSAADKLEGVPSIQAHEHAPESLRDAIGCDIIVMLKIT' A
#
# COMPACT_ATOMS: atom_id res chain seq x y z
N MET A 1 4.76 -3.42 -9.51
CA MET A 1 3.29 -3.50 -9.59
C MET A 1 2.76 -3.26 -8.18
N ILE A 2 1.92 -2.24 -7.98
CA ILE A 2 1.38 -1.87 -6.67
C ILE A 2 0.02 -2.54 -6.52
N TYR A 3 -0.14 -3.35 -5.47
CA TYR A 3 -1.39 -4.02 -5.16
C TYR A 3 -2.04 -3.36 -3.94
N GLY A 4 -3.36 -3.34 -3.92
CA GLY A 4 -4.13 -2.74 -2.84
C GLY A 4 -5.52 -3.35 -2.74
N TYR A 5 -6.21 -3.02 -1.66
CA TYR A 5 -7.60 -3.41 -1.46
C TYR A 5 -8.51 -2.20 -1.69
N ASP A 6 -9.56 -2.38 -2.48
CA ASP A 6 -10.68 -1.44 -2.47
C ASP A 6 -11.33 -1.49 -1.07
N ARG A 7 -11.46 -0.34 -0.42
CA ARG A 7 -12.11 -0.25 0.89
C ARG A 7 -13.64 -0.37 0.78
N ARG A 8 -14.21 -0.22 -0.41
CA ARG A 8 -15.66 -0.12 -0.65
C ARG A 8 -16.30 -1.44 -1.07
N THR A 9 -15.53 -2.35 -1.66
CA THR A 9 -16.06 -3.58 -2.25
C THR A 9 -15.61 -4.80 -1.45
N VAL A 10 -16.57 -5.63 -1.04
CA VAL A 10 -16.34 -6.94 -0.41
C VAL A 10 -16.94 -8.02 -1.31
N ASN A 11 -16.28 -9.17 -1.41
CA ASN A 11 -16.78 -10.28 -2.20
C ASN A 11 -17.90 -11.04 -1.47
N GLU A 12 -18.45 -12.07 -2.10
CA GLU A 12 -19.56 -12.87 -1.56
C GLU A 12 -19.22 -13.56 -0.23
N GLN A 13 -17.94 -13.70 0.12
CA GLN A 13 -17.49 -14.25 1.40
C GLN A 13 -17.20 -13.16 2.45
N GLY A 14 -17.46 -11.89 2.15
CA GLY A 14 -17.20 -10.76 3.05
C GLY A 14 -15.73 -10.36 3.14
N LEU A 15 -14.88 -10.83 2.22
CA LEU A 15 -13.45 -10.53 2.17
C LEU A 15 -13.17 -9.41 1.16
N ARG A 16 -12.13 -8.61 1.45
CA ARG A 16 -11.62 -7.61 0.49
C ARG A 16 -10.70 -8.31 -0.49
N GLU A 17 -10.94 -8.13 -1.78
CA GLU A 17 -10.11 -8.74 -2.83
C GLU A 17 -8.93 -7.84 -3.18
N MET A 18 -7.76 -8.47 -3.30
CA MET A 18 -6.52 -7.79 -3.70
C MET A 18 -6.56 -7.59 -5.21
N GLN A 19 -6.57 -6.34 -5.67
CA GLN A 19 -6.58 -6.01 -7.09
C GLN A 19 -5.36 -5.15 -7.45
N GLU A 20 -4.95 -5.22 -8.72
CA GLU A 20 -4.02 -4.24 -9.27
C GLU A 20 -4.70 -2.88 -9.25
N VAL A 21 -4.11 -1.91 -8.54
CA VAL A 21 -4.74 -0.61 -8.36
C VAL A 21 -4.06 0.41 -9.26
N THR A 22 -4.81 0.90 -10.24
CA THR A 22 -4.44 2.08 -11.03
C THR A 22 -5.18 3.28 -10.46
N PHE A 23 -4.45 4.22 -9.87
CA PHE A 23 -5.04 5.46 -9.34
C PHE A 23 -4.59 6.68 -10.15
N ALA A 24 -5.54 7.51 -10.58
CA ALA A 24 -5.30 8.84 -11.11
C ALA A 24 -5.45 9.85 -9.95
N MET A 25 -4.37 10.54 -9.59
CA MET A 25 -4.39 11.48 -8.46
C MET A 25 -3.51 12.71 -8.72
N PRO A 26 -3.75 13.83 -7.99
CA PRO A 26 -2.94 15.02 -8.12
C PRO A 26 -1.47 14.78 -7.70
N ALA A 27 -0.54 15.54 -8.28
CA ALA A 27 0.90 15.32 -8.13
C ALA A 27 1.40 15.30 -6.68
N ASN A 28 0.77 16.03 -5.75
CA ASN A 28 1.12 15.99 -4.33
C ASN A 28 0.84 14.62 -3.71
N ARG A 29 -0.28 13.96 -4.04
CA ARG A 29 -0.60 12.62 -3.53
C ARG A 29 0.31 11.56 -4.12
N ILE A 30 0.71 11.70 -5.40
CA ILE A 30 1.73 10.84 -6.02
C ILE A 30 3.04 10.89 -5.22
N ARG A 31 3.46 12.09 -4.79
CA ARG A 31 4.67 12.25 -3.98
C ARG A 31 4.54 11.60 -2.59
N GLU A 32 3.36 11.67 -1.97
CA GLU A 32 3.10 10.99 -0.70
C GLU A 32 3.18 9.46 -0.82
N VAL A 33 2.62 8.89 -1.90
CA VAL A 33 2.78 7.46 -2.22
C VAL A 33 4.25 7.11 -2.43
N ALA A 34 4.99 7.90 -3.21
CA ALA A 34 6.41 7.66 -3.43
C ALA A 34 7.23 7.71 -2.12
N ALA A 35 6.95 8.66 -1.24
CA ALA A 35 7.60 8.75 0.06
C ALA A 35 7.34 7.52 0.94
N PHE A 36 6.09 7.02 0.95
CA PHE A 36 5.75 5.79 1.64
C PHE A 36 6.52 4.57 1.09
N LEU A 37 6.56 4.42 -0.24
CA LEU A 37 7.27 3.32 -0.88
C LEU A 37 8.78 3.36 -0.63
N ASN A 38 9.39 4.54 -0.67
CA ASN A 38 10.81 4.70 -0.34
C ASN A 38 11.09 4.32 1.12
N SER A 39 10.27 4.78 2.06
CA SER A 39 10.43 4.39 3.47
C SER A 39 10.33 2.89 3.70
N ALA A 40 9.44 2.21 2.97
CA ALA A 40 9.32 0.76 3.02
C ALA A 40 10.55 0.06 2.42
N ALA A 41 11.13 0.60 1.35
CA ALA A 41 12.37 0.10 0.76
C ALA A 41 13.57 0.26 1.72
N ASP A 42 13.73 1.43 2.33
CA ASP A 42 14.79 1.68 3.33
C ASP A 42 14.74 0.67 4.48
N LYS A 43 13.53 0.28 4.91
CA LYS A 43 13.33 -0.73 5.97
C LYS A 43 13.72 -2.14 5.51
N LEU A 44 13.53 -2.48 4.25
CA LEU A 44 13.98 -3.76 3.69
C LEU A 44 15.51 -3.85 3.65
N GLU A 45 16.18 -2.74 3.34
CA GLU A 45 17.64 -2.69 3.31
C GLU A 45 18.25 -2.77 4.72
N GLY A 46 17.55 -2.24 5.73
CA GLY A 46 18.08 -2.08 7.08
C GLY A 46 17.92 -3.25 8.06
N VAL A 47 17.13 -4.30 7.76
CA VAL A 47 16.82 -5.35 8.76
C VAL A 47 16.92 -6.75 8.17
N PRO A 48 17.65 -7.72 8.77
CA PRO A 48 17.93 -9.02 8.14
C PRO A 48 16.74 -10.00 8.08
N SER A 49 15.64 -9.79 8.81
CA SER A 49 14.41 -10.57 8.62
C SER A 49 13.21 -9.87 9.23
N ILE A 50 12.39 -9.23 8.40
CA ILE A 50 11.04 -8.82 8.77
C ILE A 50 10.07 -9.43 7.76
N GLN A 51 9.12 -10.21 8.24
CA GLN A 51 7.84 -10.44 7.57
C GLN A 51 6.83 -9.51 8.22
N ALA A 52 6.53 -8.40 7.55
CA ALA A 52 5.53 -7.45 8.02
C ALA A 52 4.77 -6.86 6.84
N HIS A 53 3.56 -6.42 7.15
CA HIS A 53 2.74 -5.63 6.24
C HIS A 53 2.82 -4.19 6.69
N GLU A 54 3.24 -3.30 5.80
CA GLU A 54 3.19 -1.88 6.05
C GLU A 54 2.03 -1.27 5.28
N HIS A 55 1.18 -0.53 5.98
CA HIS A 55 0.05 0.19 5.41
C HIS A 55 0.44 1.64 5.16
N ALA A 56 -0.07 2.21 4.07
CA ALA A 56 0.03 3.64 3.84
C ALA A 56 -0.59 4.44 5.02
N PRO A 57 -0.12 5.67 5.28
CA PRO A 57 -0.72 6.55 6.28
C PRO A 57 -2.23 6.72 6.07
N GLU A 58 -3.01 6.82 7.14
CA GLU A 58 -4.48 6.96 7.08
C GLU A 58 -4.95 8.12 6.19
N SER A 59 -4.28 9.27 6.31
CA SER A 59 -4.55 10.44 5.46
C SER A 59 -4.39 10.17 3.96
N LEU A 60 -3.46 9.28 3.59
CA LEU A 60 -3.22 8.87 2.22
C LEU A 60 -4.28 7.85 1.76
N ARG A 61 -4.62 6.89 2.63
CA ARG A 61 -5.65 5.88 2.38
C ARG A 61 -7.02 6.52 2.15
N ASP A 62 -7.37 7.55 2.92
CA ASP A 62 -8.63 8.26 2.77
C ASP A 62 -8.67 9.12 1.50
N ALA A 63 -7.54 9.73 1.13
CA ALA A 63 -7.42 10.53 -0.07
C ALA A 63 -7.54 9.70 -1.36
N ILE A 64 -7.00 8.47 -1.35
CA ILE A 64 -7.00 7.58 -2.53
C ILE A 64 -8.26 6.69 -2.55
N GLY A 65 -8.85 6.41 -1.39
CA GLY A 65 -10.01 5.52 -1.26
C GLY A 65 -9.65 4.03 -1.27
N CYS A 66 -8.36 3.69 -1.28
CA CYS A 66 -7.85 2.33 -1.19
C CYS A 66 -6.71 2.23 -0.17
N ASP A 67 -6.43 1.02 0.30
CA ASP A 67 -5.23 0.76 1.11
C ASP A 67 -4.08 0.32 0.20
N ILE A 68 -2.92 0.97 0.34
CA ILE A 68 -1.68 0.55 -0.32
C ILE A 68 -0.84 -0.18 0.72
N ILE A 69 -0.54 -1.44 0.44
CA ILE A 69 0.16 -2.31 1.38
C ILE A 69 1.46 -2.79 0.76
N VAL A 70 2.56 -2.60 1.47
CA VAL A 70 3.86 -3.18 1.10
C VAL A 70 4.09 -4.41 1.97
N MET A 71 4.26 -5.57 1.32
CA MET A 71 4.71 -6.77 1.99
C MET A 71 6.23 -6.72 2.08
N LEU A 72 6.75 -6.55 3.28
CA LEU A 72 8.17 -6.61 3.55
C LEU A 72 8.54 -8.09 3.72
N LYS A 73 9.32 -8.64 2.79
CA LYS A 73 9.84 -10.01 2.87
C LYS A 73 11.25 -10.01 2.29
N ILE A 74 12.20 -10.46 3.10
CA ILE A 74 13.58 -10.71 2.66
C ILE A 74 13.72 -12.22 2.48
N THR A 75 14.22 -12.62 1.30
CA THR A 75 14.55 -14.00 0.93
C THR A 75 16.05 -14.16 0.82
#